data_AF-A0PJ98-F1
#
_entry.id   AF-A0PJ98-F1
#
_cell.length_a   1.000
_cell.length_b   1.000
_cell.length_c   1.000
_cell.angle_alpha   90.00
_cell.angle_beta   90.00
_cell.angle_gamma   90.00
#
_symmetry.space_group_name_H-M   'P 1'
#
loop_
_entity.id
_entity.type
_entity.pdbx_description
1 polymer ?
#
loop_
_entity_poly.entity_id
_entity_poly.type
_entity_poly.pdbx_seq_one_letter_code
_entity_poly.pdbx_strand_id
1 'polypeptide(L)'
;EILGSIINGFALPLKAEHKQFLVKVLIPLHTVRSLSLFHAQLAYCIVQFLEKDPSLTEPVIRGLMKFWPKTCSQKEVMFLGELEEILDVIEPSQFVKIQEPLFKQIAKCVSSPHFQVAERALYYWNNEYIMSLIEENSNVILPIMFSSLYRISKEHWNPAIVALVYNVLKAFMEMNSTMFDELTATYKSDRQREKKKK
;
A
#
# COMPACT_ATOMS: atom_id res chain seq x y z
N GLU A 1 13.80 11.79 -16.07
CA GLU A 1 13.08 12.46 -17.17
C GLU A 1 13.29 11.75 -18.51
N ILE A 2 14.50 11.75 -19.09
CA ILE A 2 14.76 11.12 -20.41
C ILE A 2 14.29 9.66 -20.50
N LEU A 3 14.57 8.83 -19.49
CA LEU A 3 14.16 7.42 -19.49
C LEU A 3 12.63 7.24 -19.52
N GLY A 4 11.87 8.11 -18.86
CA GLY A 4 10.41 8.04 -18.85
C GLY A 4 9.83 8.31 -20.24
N SER A 5 10.36 9.32 -20.95
CA SER A 5 9.98 9.60 -22.34
C SER A 5 10.36 8.46 -23.29
N ILE A 6 11.51 7.82 -23.09
CA ILE A 6 11.92 6.63 -23.85
C ILE A 6 10.93 5.48 -23.61
N ILE A 7 10.59 5.21 -22.34
CA ILE A 7 9.64 4.16 -21.99
C ILE A 7 8.29 4.43 -22.64
N ASN A 8 7.79 5.67 -22.63
CA ASN A 8 6.53 6.03 -23.27
C ASN A 8 6.55 5.79 -24.80
N GLY A 9 7.72 5.91 -25.44
CA GLY A 9 7.91 5.60 -26.85
C GLY A 9 7.99 4.11 -27.20
N PHE A 10 7.97 3.18 -26.23
CA PHE A 10 8.05 1.75 -26.53
C PHE A 10 6.84 1.26 -27.33
N ALA A 11 7.14 0.53 -28.42
CA ALA A 11 6.16 -0.21 -29.19
C ALA A 11 5.58 -1.39 -28.39
N LEU A 12 4.33 -1.72 -28.68
CA LEU A 12 3.64 -2.88 -28.10
C LEU A 12 3.63 -4.04 -29.11
N PRO A 13 3.79 -5.30 -28.66
CA PRO A 13 4.04 -5.71 -27.27
C PRO A 13 5.45 -5.34 -26.79
N LEU A 14 5.60 -5.10 -25.47
CA LEU A 14 6.90 -4.80 -24.88
C LEU A 14 7.89 -5.94 -25.11
N LYS A 15 9.07 -5.59 -25.61
CA LYS A 15 10.19 -6.54 -25.79
C LYS A 15 10.64 -7.11 -24.44
N ALA A 16 11.13 -8.35 -24.46
CA ALA A 16 11.63 -9.04 -23.27
C ALA A 16 12.77 -8.27 -22.58
N GLU A 17 13.63 -7.58 -23.35
CA GLU A 17 14.70 -6.73 -22.82
C GLU A 17 14.18 -5.57 -21.97
N HIS A 18 13.07 -4.94 -22.36
CA HIS A 18 12.44 -3.86 -21.59
C HIS A 18 11.86 -4.39 -20.27
N LYS A 19 11.22 -5.57 -20.31
CA LYS A 19 10.71 -6.24 -19.10
C LYS A 19 11.85 -6.62 -18.15
N GLN A 20 12.98 -7.11 -18.68
CA GLN A 20 14.17 -7.38 -17.87
C GLN A 20 14.77 -6.12 -17.28
N PHE A 21 14.80 -5.01 -18.04
CA PHE A 21 15.27 -3.72 -17.55
C PHE A 21 14.44 -3.23 -16.35
N LEU A 22 13.11 -3.31 -16.43
CA LEU A 22 12.23 -3.00 -15.30
C LEU A 22 12.60 -3.82 -14.05
N VAL A 23 12.63 -5.15 -14.18
CA VAL A 23 12.80 -6.06 -13.03
C VAL A 23 14.22 -6.04 -12.46
N LYS A 24 15.24 -5.96 -13.31
CA LYS A 24 16.65 -6.09 -12.91
C LYS A 24 17.34 -4.76 -12.65
N VAL A 25 16.79 -3.64 -13.13
CA VAL A 25 17.42 -2.32 -13.00
C VAL A 25 16.50 -1.35 -12.25
N LEU A 26 15.31 -1.06 -12.77
CA LEU A 26 14.47 -0.02 -12.18
C LEU A 26 14.00 -0.38 -10.76
N ILE A 27 13.50 -1.60 -10.54
CA ILE A 27 13.05 -2.01 -9.20
C ILE A 27 14.22 -1.98 -8.19
N PRO A 28 15.41 -2.57 -8.45
CA PRO A 28 16.53 -2.48 -7.51
C PRO A 28 17.04 -1.07 -7.22
N LEU A 29 16.85 -0.08 -8.11
CA LEU A 29 17.28 1.30 -7.85
C LEU A 29 16.61 1.90 -6.59
N HIS A 30 15.46 1.39 -6.17
CA HIS A 30 14.81 1.80 -4.93
C HIS A 30 15.63 1.49 -3.67
N THR A 31 16.64 0.62 -3.73
CA THR A 31 17.44 0.26 -2.55
C THR A 31 18.52 1.29 -2.22
N VAL A 32 18.91 2.15 -3.16
CA VAL A 32 20.05 3.05 -2.95
C VAL A 32 19.77 4.09 -1.86
N ARG A 33 20.84 4.56 -1.20
CA ARG A 33 20.71 5.53 -0.09
C ARG A 33 20.22 6.90 -0.55
N SER A 34 20.66 7.34 -1.73
CA SER A 34 20.35 8.65 -2.33
C SER A 34 19.05 8.66 -3.15
N LEU A 35 18.12 7.74 -2.87
CA LEU A 35 16.86 7.61 -3.62
C LEU A 35 16.09 8.94 -3.71
N SER A 36 16.11 9.76 -2.66
CA SER A 36 15.41 11.05 -2.61
C SER A 36 15.81 12.02 -3.72
N LEU A 37 16.99 11.86 -4.33
CA LEU A 37 17.44 12.73 -5.42
C LEU A 37 16.73 12.47 -6.75
N PHE A 38 16.16 11.28 -6.95
CA PHE A 38 15.64 10.85 -8.26
C PHE A 38 14.36 10.01 -8.17
N HIS A 39 13.76 9.89 -6.99
CA HIS A 39 12.60 9.03 -6.76
C HIS A 39 11.42 9.35 -7.66
N ALA A 40 11.04 10.63 -7.78
CA ALA A 40 9.90 11.04 -8.61
C ALA A 40 10.09 10.59 -10.07
N GLN A 41 11.32 10.71 -10.60
CA GLN A 41 11.63 10.27 -11.95
C GLN A 41 11.63 8.75 -12.08
N LEU A 42 12.00 8.02 -11.02
CA LEU A 42 11.96 6.56 -10.98
C LEU A 42 10.51 6.03 -10.92
N ALA A 43 9.70 6.56 -10.00
CA ALA A 43 8.27 6.25 -9.87
C ALA A 43 7.53 6.49 -11.19
N TYR A 44 7.78 7.64 -11.83
CA TYR A 44 7.25 7.92 -13.17
C TYR A 44 7.60 6.84 -14.19
N CYS A 45 8.86 6.36 -14.21
CA CYS A 45 9.26 5.28 -15.11
C CYS A 45 8.52 3.97 -14.80
N ILE A 46 8.29 3.65 -13.52
CA ILE A 46 7.54 2.46 -13.09
C ILE A 46 6.09 2.55 -13.58
N VAL A 47 5.39 3.66 -13.31
CA VAL A 47 4.00 3.88 -13.74
C VAL A 47 3.87 3.76 -15.27
N GLN A 48 4.76 4.40 -16.04
CA GLN A 48 4.76 4.30 -17.50
C GLN A 48 4.93 2.85 -18.03
N PHE A 49 5.66 1.99 -17.31
CA PHE A 49 5.75 0.58 -17.66
C PHE A 49 4.43 -0.15 -17.43
N LEU A 50 3.73 0.16 -16.34
CA LEU A 50 2.46 -0.47 -15.98
C LEU A 50 1.32 -0.05 -16.91
N GLU A 51 1.28 1.23 -17.31
CA GLU A 51 0.33 1.71 -18.32
C GLU A 51 0.49 1.00 -19.67
N LYS A 52 1.72 0.61 -20.03
CA LYS A 52 1.99 -0.12 -21.28
C LYS A 52 1.71 -1.61 -21.19
N ASP A 53 1.91 -2.21 -20.04
CA ASP A 53 1.70 -3.64 -19.82
C ASP A 53 1.30 -3.91 -18.35
N PRO A 54 -0.01 -3.93 -18.05
CA PRO A 54 -0.54 -4.17 -16.71
C PRO A 54 -0.15 -5.54 -16.12
N SER A 55 0.29 -6.50 -16.95
CA SER A 55 0.80 -7.80 -16.44
C SER A 55 2.07 -7.66 -15.60
N LEU A 56 2.75 -6.51 -15.68
CA LEU A 56 3.95 -6.20 -14.91
C LEU A 56 3.67 -5.70 -13.50
N THR A 57 2.41 -5.43 -13.13
CA THR A 57 2.06 -4.88 -11.81
C THR A 57 2.46 -5.82 -10.68
N GLU A 58 2.13 -7.11 -10.79
CA GLU A 58 2.47 -8.08 -9.75
C GLU A 58 3.98 -8.16 -9.46
N PRO A 59 4.88 -8.36 -10.45
CA PRO A 59 6.32 -8.38 -10.18
C PRO A 59 6.86 -7.04 -9.65
N VAL A 60 6.29 -5.90 -10.07
CA VAL A 60 6.66 -4.58 -9.54
C VAL A 60 6.31 -4.46 -8.06
N ILE A 61 5.05 -4.70 -7.68
CA ILE A 61 4.60 -4.60 -6.29
C ILE A 61 5.37 -5.57 -5.40
N ARG A 62 5.55 -6.83 -5.83
CA ARG A 62 6.36 -7.81 -5.07
C ARG A 62 7.82 -7.36 -4.92
N GLY A 63 8.38 -6.72 -5.95
CA GLY A 63 9.71 -6.13 -5.92
C GLY A 63 9.84 -4.99 -4.90
N LEU A 64 8.90 -4.05 -4.91
CA LEU A 64 8.85 -2.95 -3.92
C LEU A 64 8.66 -3.49 -2.49
N MET A 65 7.77 -4.46 -2.29
CA MET A 65 7.58 -5.13 -1.00
C MET A 65 8.86 -5.81 -0.49
N LYS A 66 9.62 -6.46 -1.39
CA LYS A 66 10.90 -7.09 -1.04
C LYS A 66 11.93 -6.06 -0.56
N PHE A 67 11.90 -4.85 -1.12
CA PHE A 67 12.83 -3.76 -0.81
C PHE A 67 12.27 -2.73 0.17
N TRP A 68 11.17 -3.05 0.87
CA TRP A 68 10.52 -2.12 1.78
C TRP A 68 11.50 -1.57 2.83
N PRO A 69 11.63 -0.24 2.97
CA PRO A 69 12.56 0.36 3.92
C PRO A 69 12.21 0.00 5.37
N LYS A 70 13.19 -0.51 6.13
CA LYS A 70 12.99 -0.87 7.55
C LYS A 70 13.64 0.10 8.54
N THR A 71 14.55 0.95 8.07
CA THR A 71 15.39 1.81 8.92
C THR A 71 15.35 3.29 8.52
N CYS A 72 14.56 3.65 7.51
CA CYS A 72 14.48 5.01 7.00
C CYS A 72 13.01 5.39 6.70
N SER A 73 12.37 6.07 7.64
CA SER A 73 10.97 6.49 7.55
C SER A 73 10.70 7.39 6.34
N GLN A 74 11.65 8.25 5.97
CA GLN A 74 11.52 9.08 4.78
C GLN A 74 11.38 8.24 3.50
N LYS A 75 12.20 7.19 3.35
CA LYS A 75 12.05 6.25 2.22
C LYS A 75 10.74 5.48 2.30
N GLU A 76 10.27 5.13 3.50
CA GLU A 76 8.98 4.46 3.66
C GLU A 76 7.82 5.36 3.19
N VAL A 77 7.85 6.66 3.51
CA VAL A 77 6.89 7.65 2.99
C VAL A 77 6.97 7.76 1.47
N MET A 78 8.17 7.74 0.89
CA MET A 78 8.36 7.76 -0.57
C MET A 78 7.77 6.52 -1.25
N PHE A 79 8.02 5.32 -0.69
CA PHE A 79 7.44 4.06 -1.18
C PHE A 79 5.92 4.06 -1.09
N LEU A 80 5.35 4.59 0.00
CA LEU A 80 3.90 4.75 0.12
C LEU A 80 3.36 5.73 -0.94
N GLY A 81 4.13 6.76 -1.30
CA GLY A 81 3.77 7.66 -2.39
C GLY A 81 3.73 6.97 -3.74
N GLU A 82 4.81 6.30 -4.11
CA GLU A 82 4.90 5.56 -5.37
C GLU A 82 3.83 4.46 -5.47
N LEU A 83 3.55 3.76 -4.36
CA LEU A 83 2.49 2.76 -4.34
C LEU A 83 1.11 3.36 -4.62
N GLU A 84 0.81 4.56 -4.14
CA GLU A 84 -0.45 5.23 -4.47
C GLU A 84 -0.53 5.53 -5.97
N GLU A 85 0.53 6.09 -6.56
CA GLU A 85 0.59 6.36 -8.01
C GLU A 85 0.43 5.07 -8.84
N ILE A 86 0.97 3.94 -8.38
CA ILE A 86 0.78 2.63 -9.02
C ILE A 86 -0.67 2.15 -8.88
N LEU A 87 -1.29 2.36 -7.70
CA LEU A 87 -2.68 1.97 -7.47
C LEU A 87 -3.66 2.85 -8.26
N ASP A 88 -3.32 4.09 -8.60
CA ASP A 88 -4.16 4.95 -9.45
C ASP A 88 -4.33 4.42 -10.88
N VAL A 89 -3.37 3.61 -11.36
CA VAL A 89 -3.39 3.03 -12.71
C VAL A 89 -3.58 1.52 -12.72
N ILE A 90 -3.77 0.88 -11.56
CA ILE A 90 -3.87 -0.58 -11.48
C ILE A 90 -5.19 -1.06 -12.05
N GLU A 91 -5.18 -2.11 -12.88
CA GLU A 91 -6.43 -2.78 -13.24
C GLU A 91 -6.96 -3.61 -12.05
N PRO A 92 -8.30 -3.67 -11.83
CA PRO A 92 -8.88 -4.50 -10.75
C PRO A 92 -8.43 -5.97 -10.82
N SER A 93 -8.25 -6.49 -12.02
CA SER A 93 -7.76 -7.86 -12.27
C SER A 93 -6.34 -8.12 -11.71
N GLN A 94 -5.49 -7.08 -11.70
CA GLN A 94 -4.14 -7.16 -11.14
C GLN A 94 -4.16 -6.88 -9.64
N PHE A 95 -5.02 -5.96 -9.18
CA PHE A 95 -5.19 -5.64 -7.77
C PHE A 95 -5.52 -6.88 -6.93
N VAL A 96 -6.44 -7.73 -7.41
CA VAL A 96 -6.84 -8.97 -6.72
C VAL A 96 -5.65 -9.91 -6.46
N LYS A 97 -4.62 -9.89 -7.30
CA LYS A 97 -3.42 -10.74 -7.15
C LYS A 97 -2.47 -10.24 -6.05
N ILE A 98 -2.51 -8.94 -5.73
CA ILE A 98 -1.56 -8.28 -4.83
C ILE A 98 -2.18 -7.72 -3.56
N GLN A 99 -3.52 -7.67 -3.45
CA GLN A 99 -4.23 -7.03 -2.34
C GLN A 99 -3.80 -7.57 -0.97
N GLU A 100 -3.65 -8.89 -0.82
CA GLU A 100 -3.27 -9.47 0.46
C GLU A 100 -1.87 -9.04 0.95
N PRO A 101 -0.78 -9.27 0.19
CA PRO A 101 0.54 -8.83 0.63
C PRO A 101 0.66 -7.31 0.74
N LEU A 102 -0.02 -6.56 -0.13
CA LEU A 102 -0.06 -5.10 -0.07
C LEU A 102 -0.69 -4.61 1.24
N PHE A 103 -1.93 -5.01 1.55
CA PHE A 103 -2.63 -4.53 2.74
C PHE A 103 -2.02 -5.09 4.04
N LYS A 104 -1.36 -6.25 4.01
CA LYS A 104 -0.52 -6.69 5.15
C LYS A 104 0.64 -5.73 5.42
N GLN A 105 1.19 -5.09 4.39
CA GLN A 105 2.22 -4.06 4.57
C GLN A 105 1.60 -2.72 4.99
N ILE A 106 0.51 -2.28 4.37
CA ILE A 106 -0.20 -1.05 4.77
C ILE A 106 -0.66 -1.12 6.23
N ALA A 107 -1.15 -2.27 6.70
CA ALA A 107 -1.51 -2.49 8.10
C ALA A 107 -0.34 -2.26 9.08
N LYS A 108 0.90 -2.54 8.66
CA LYS A 108 2.11 -2.24 9.45
C LYS A 108 2.43 -0.75 9.42
N CYS A 109 2.33 -0.11 8.26
CA CYS A 109 2.57 1.32 8.09
C CYS A 109 1.60 2.16 8.94
N VAL A 110 0.31 1.81 8.93
CA VAL A 110 -0.72 2.42 9.79
C VAL A 110 -0.42 2.22 11.28
N SER A 111 0.19 1.08 11.64
CA SER A 111 0.64 0.81 13.01
C SER A 111 1.99 1.42 13.36
N SER A 112 2.62 2.17 12.46
CA SER A 112 3.95 2.74 12.69
C SER A 112 3.89 3.78 13.82
N PRO A 113 4.84 3.79 14.75
CA PRO A 113 4.94 4.86 15.74
C PRO A 113 5.38 6.20 15.13
N HIS A 114 5.91 6.17 13.89
CA HIS A 114 6.33 7.35 13.17
C HIS A 114 5.15 7.99 12.44
N PHE A 115 4.69 9.14 12.94
CA PHE A 115 3.43 9.74 12.50
C PHE A 115 3.35 9.97 10.98
N GLN A 116 4.43 10.44 10.32
CA GLN A 116 4.40 10.70 8.87
C GLN A 116 4.16 9.43 8.05
N VAL A 117 4.59 8.26 8.55
CA VAL A 117 4.38 6.98 7.87
C VAL A 117 2.93 6.54 8.05
N ALA A 118 2.41 6.62 9.28
CA ALA A 118 1.02 6.28 9.57
C ALA A 118 0.05 7.19 8.82
N GLU A 119 0.28 8.51 8.85
CA GLU A 119 -0.51 9.51 8.13
C GLU A 119 -0.50 9.24 6.62
N ARG A 120 0.68 9.05 6.02
CA ARG A 120 0.80 8.80 4.58
C ARG A 120 0.05 7.55 4.13
N ALA A 121 0.06 6.50 4.95
CA ALA A 121 -0.68 5.26 4.69
C ALA A 121 -2.19 5.43 4.87
N LEU A 122 -2.64 6.20 5.87
CA LEU A 122 -4.06 6.46 6.12
C LEU A 122 -4.68 7.35 5.03
N TYR A 123 -3.89 8.17 4.34
CA TYR A 123 -4.39 8.98 3.22
C TYR A 123 -4.81 8.19 1.98
N TYR A 124 -4.51 6.90 1.90
CA TYR A 124 -5.06 6.04 0.83
C TYR A 124 -6.60 6.03 0.84
N TRP A 125 -7.23 6.20 2.00
CA TRP A 125 -8.70 6.27 2.11
C TRP A 125 -9.30 7.58 1.60
N ASN A 126 -8.48 8.57 1.23
CA ASN A 126 -8.95 9.79 0.57
C ASN A 126 -8.94 9.68 -0.96
N ASN A 127 -8.31 8.64 -1.50
CA ASN A 127 -8.25 8.40 -2.94
C ASN A 127 -9.48 7.59 -3.36
N GLU A 128 -10.34 8.19 -4.19
CA GLU A 128 -11.62 7.59 -4.61
C GLU A 128 -11.43 6.26 -5.35
N TYR A 129 -10.38 6.13 -6.16
CA TYR A 129 -10.12 4.91 -6.91
C TYR A 129 -9.60 3.78 -6.02
N ILE A 130 -8.68 4.09 -5.09
CA ILE A 130 -8.24 3.10 -4.10
C ILE A 130 -9.42 2.67 -3.21
N MET A 131 -10.28 3.62 -2.84
CA MET A 131 -11.48 3.34 -2.05
C MET A 131 -12.45 2.38 -2.76
N SER A 132 -12.69 2.56 -4.05
CA SER A 132 -13.55 1.63 -4.80
C SER A 132 -12.94 0.23 -4.90
N LEU A 133 -11.63 0.12 -5.13
CA LEU A 133 -10.91 -1.16 -5.10
C LEU A 133 -11.02 -1.86 -3.73
N ILE A 134 -10.93 -1.08 -2.63
CA ILE A 134 -11.11 -1.59 -1.27
C ILE A 134 -12.53 -2.09 -1.04
N GLU A 135 -13.54 -1.34 -1.49
CA GLU A 135 -14.95 -1.68 -1.33
C GLU A 135 -15.30 -3.01 -2.03
N GLU A 136 -14.90 -3.14 -3.31
CA GLU A 136 -15.09 -4.36 -4.11
C GLU A 136 -14.42 -5.59 -3.51
N ASN A 137 -13.36 -5.40 -2.72
CA ASN A 137 -12.55 -6.44 -2.12
C ASN A 137 -12.59 -6.45 -0.58
N SER A 138 -13.63 -5.84 0.00
CA SER A 138 -13.74 -5.61 1.45
C SER A 138 -13.67 -6.90 2.26
N ASN A 139 -14.20 -8.01 1.74
CA ASN A 139 -14.16 -9.33 2.39
C ASN A 139 -12.74 -9.84 2.68
N VAL A 140 -11.75 -9.40 1.91
CA VAL A 140 -10.33 -9.77 2.09
C VAL A 140 -9.58 -8.68 2.87
N ILE A 141 -9.80 -7.42 2.50
CA ILE A 141 -9.01 -6.28 3.01
C ILE A 141 -9.40 -5.92 4.44
N LEU A 142 -10.70 -5.92 4.77
CA LEU A 142 -11.19 -5.51 6.08
C LEU A 142 -10.60 -6.38 7.20
N PRO A 143 -10.63 -7.73 7.16
CA PRO A 143 -10.01 -8.56 8.19
C PRO A 143 -8.51 -8.31 8.39
N ILE A 144 -7.77 -8.01 7.31
CA ILE A 144 -6.32 -7.72 7.37
C ILE A 144 -6.07 -6.41 8.11
N MET A 145 -6.84 -5.37 7.80
CA MET A 145 -6.63 -4.02 8.33
C MET A 145 -7.21 -3.84 9.74
N PHE A 146 -8.30 -4.55 10.07
CA PHE A 146 -9.10 -4.30 11.25
C PHE A 146 -8.30 -4.32 12.55
N SER A 147 -7.49 -5.37 12.78
CA SER A 147 -6.74 -5.53 14.02
C SER A 147 -5.76 -4.38 14.27
N SER A 148 -5.07 -3.92 13.22
CA SER A 148 -4.16 -2.78 13.27
C SER A 148 -4.93 -1.48 13.57
N LEU A 149 -5.96 -1.17 12.80
CA LEU A 149 -6.74 0.06 12.97
C LEU A 149 -7.38 0.14 14.36
N TYR A 150 -8.02 -0.94 14.81
CA TYR A 150 -8.71 -0.98 16.08
C TYR A 150 -7.78 -0.90 17.29
N ARG A 151 -6.52 -1.36 17.16
CA ARG A 151 -5.48 -1.16 18.18
C ARG A 151 -5.03 0.31 18.21
N ILE A 152 -4.70 0.87 17.04
CA ILE A 152 -4.15 2.22 16.92
C ILE A 152 -5.16 3.29 17.35
N SER A 153 -6.47 3.09 17.12
CA SER A 153 -7.52 4.01 17.60
C SER A 153 -7.57 4.16 19.12
N LYS A 154 -6.98 3.23 19.88
CA LYS A 154 -6.95 3.23 21.35
C LYS A 154 -5.58 3.53 21.95
N GLU A 155 -4.52 3.16 21.25
CA GLU A 155 -3.16 3.11 21.82
C GLU A 155 -2.21 4.14 21.20
N HIS A 156 -2.56 4.80 20.09
CA HIS A 156 -1.63 5.72 19.42
C HIS A 156 -1.49 7.07 20.15
N TRP A 157 -0.25 7.56 20.27
CA TRP A 157 0.07 8.76 21.05
C TRP A 157 -0.35 10.07 20.36
N ASN A 158 -0.39 10.09 19.03
CA ASN A 158 -0.74 11.27 18.24
C ASN A 158 -2.27 11.32 17.97
N PRO A 159 -2.99 12.33 18.48
CA PRO A 159 -4.44 12.46 18.30
C PRO A 159 -4.89 12.63 16.84
N ALA A 160 -4.08 13.25 15.97
CA ALA A 160 -4.42 13.43 14.56
C ALA A 160 -4.48 12.08 13.83
N ILE A 161 -3.52 11.19 14.12
CA ILE A 161 -3.52 9.83 13.59
C ILE A 161 -4.73 9.05 14.11
N VAL A 162 -5.06 9.20 15.39
CA VAL A 162 -6.27 8.58 15.97
C VAL A 162 -7.54 9.03 15.25
N ALA A 163 -7.67 10.32 14.94
CA ALA A 163 -8.80 10.85 14.17
C ALA A 163 -8.87 10.27 12.74
N LEU A 164 -7.75 10.21 12.03
CA LEU A 164 -7.68 9.57 10.71
C LEU A 164 -8.09 8.09 10.77
N VAL A 165 -7.62 7.35 11.78
CA VAL A 165 -8.01 5.95 11.98
C VAL A 165 -9.50 5.80 12.26
N TYR A 166 -10.12 6.71 13.03
CA TYR A 166 -11.58 6.69 13.21
C TYR A 166 -12.34 6.90 11.91
N ASN A 167 -11.87 7.82 11.04
CA ASN A 167 -12.47 8.01 9.72
C ASN A 167 -12.39 6.74 8.88
N VAL A 168 -11.22 6.08 8.88
CA VAL A 168 -11.01 4.82 8.16
C VAL A 168 -11.88 3.68 8.73
N LEU A 169 -11.98 3.55 10.05
CA LEU A 169 -12.86 2.56 10.69
C LEU A 169 -14.34 2.81 10.36
N LYS A 170 -14.75 4.07 10.31
CA LYS A 170 -16.10 4.45 9.91
C LYS A 170 -16.39 4.08 8.45
N ALA A 171 -15.48 4.39 7.54
CA ALA A 171 -15.62 4.01 6.13
C ALA A 171 -15.76 2.48 5.97
N PHE A 172 -14.95 1.71 6.70
CA PHE A 172 -15.06 0.25 6.69
C PHE A 172 -16.37 -0.29 7.25
N MET A 173 -16.91 0.36 8.29
CA MET A 173 -18.22 0.02 8.85
C MET A 173 -19.35 0.31 7.86
N GLU A 174 -19.25 1.42 7.10
CA GLU A 174 -20.21 1.78 6.05
C GLU A 174 -20.17 0.81 4.86
N MET A 175 -18.97 0.32 4.49
CA MET A 175 -18.79 -0.67 3.42
C MET A 175 -19.36 -2.05 3.77
N ASN A 176 -19.08 -2.57 4.98
CA ASN A 176 -19.51 -3.90 5.40
C ASN A 176 -19.72 -3.98 6.91
N SER A 177 -20.89 -3.51 7.36
CA SER A 177 -21.24 -3.43 8.79
C SER A 177 -21.26 -4.80 9.47
N THR A 178 -21.79 -5.82 8.80
CA THR A 178 -21.89 -7.18 9.35
C THR A 178 -20.51 -7.75 9.66
N MET A 179 -19.58 -7.72 8.70
CA MET A 179 -18.22 -8.21 8.92
C MET A 179 -17.47 -7.35 9.95
N PHE A 180 -17.70 -6.03 9.95
CA PHE A 180 -17.09 -5.14 10.93
C PHE A 180 -17.50 -5.50 12.37
N ASP A 181 -18.78 -5.79 12.60
CA ASP A 181 -19.30 -6.19 13.91
C ASP A 181 -18.76 -7.55 14.35
N GLU A 182 -18.69 -8.53 13.44
CA GLU A 182 -18.10 -9.85 13.71
C GLU A 182 -16.62 -9.75 14.10
N LEU A 183 -15.83 -8.95 13.37
CA LEU A 183 -14.42 -8.71 13.67
C LEU A 183 -14.25 -7.98 15.01
N THR A 184 -15.14 -7.03 15.32
CA THR A 184 -15.16 -6.33 16.61
C THR A 184 -15.42 -7.28 17.77
N ALA A 185 -16.40 -8.18 17.63
CA ALA A 185 -16.72 -9.18 18.64
C ALA A 185 -15.54 -10.15 18.85
N THR A 186 -14.98 -10.67 17.74
CA THR A 186 -13.84 -11.58 17.76
C THR A 186 -12.64 -10.96 18.45
N TYR A 187 -12.24 -9.74 18.05
CA TYR A 187 -11.11 -9.03 18.64
C TYR A 187 -11.26 -8.78 20.15
N LYS A 188 -12.46 -8.39 20.61
CA LYS A 188 -12.74 -8.22 22.04
C LYS A 188 -12.59 -9.55 22.80
N SER A 189 -13.08 -10.64 22.23
CA SER A 189 -13.00 -11.97 22.84
C SER A 189 -11.55 -12.45 22.97
N ASP A 190 -10.72 -12.23 21.94
CA ASP A 190 -9.32 -12.64 21.94
C ASP A 190 -8.49 -11.84 22.95
N ARG A 191 -8.70 -10.52 23.04
CA ARG A 191 -8.04 -9.69 24.06
C ARG A 191 -8.41 -10.08 25.49
N GLN A 192 -9.66 -10.51 25.74
CA GLN A 192 -10.03 -11.03 27.06
C GLN A 192 -9.33 -12.36 27.38
N ARG A 193 -9.19 -13.25 26.39
CA ARG A 193 -8.45 -14.51 26.55
C ARG A 193 -6.97 -14.27 26.81
N GLU A 194 -6.35 -13.34 26.10
CA GLU A 194 -4.93 -12.97 26.32
C GLU A 194 -4.70 -12.40 27.72
N LYS A 195 -5.61 -11.54 28.21
CA LYS A 195 -5.52 -10.98 29.58
C LYS A 195 -5.65 -12.05 30.67
N LYS A 196 -6.43 -13.12 30.44
CA LYS A 196 -6.59 -14.23 31.38
C LYS A 196 -5.41 -15.21 31.39
N LYS A 197 -4.57 -15.19 30.34
CA LYS A 197 -3.37 -16.03 30.23
C LYS A 197 -2.10 -15.38 30.81
N LYS A 198 -2.14 -14.09 31.08
CA LYS A 198 -1.09 -13.33 31.78
C LYS A 198 -1.41 -13.24 33.26
#